data_AF-G0NF14-F1
#
_entry.id   AF-G0NF14-F1
#
_cell.length_a   1.000
_cell.length_b   1.000
_cell.length_c   1.000
_cell.angle_alpha   90.00
_cell.angle_beta   90.00
_cell.angle_gamma   90.00
#
_symmetry.space_group_name_H-M   'P 1'
#
loop_
_entity.id
_entity.type
_entity.pdbx_description
1 polymer ?
#
loop_
_entity_poly.entity_id
_entity_poly.type
_entity_poly.pdbx_seq_one_letter_code
_entity_poly.pdbx_strand_id
1 'polypeptide(L)'
;MMYDYFFTDKTKIDLKYVHERCQKYDECLSSFDCEEINKLKDTINGPCSAVAYIDPDNELCLRGFFRKAYAAQFSDEDSCFKDYYFLDNDLKKRRSAFINGKLCFVKYAREYCTTATIDYFNPKKYQELAESISLEEDGTDCKSPQAALKYPICKALSVEFFSKDDKLNTPGFQPNQTFMEQYAKICKDTEVAVL
;
A
#
# COMPACT_ATOMS: atom_id res chain seq x y z
N MET A 1 15.00 -16.48 -9.75
CA MET A 1 13.79 -17.07 -10.34
C MET A 1 13.27 -18.17 -9.43
N MET A 2 12.48 -17.85 -8.40
CA MET A 2 11.76 -18.87 -7.60
C MET A 2 10.73 -18.23 -6.64
N TYR A 3 9.76 -17.44 -7.11
CA TYR A 3 8.64 -16.98 -6.24
C TYR A 3 7.28 -16.83 -6.96
N ASP A 4 7.04 -17.54 -8.06
CA ASP A 4 5.76 -17.48 -8.79
C ASP A 4 4.84 -18.69 -8.60
N TYR A 5 5.06 -19.53 -7.58
CA TYR A 5 4.45 -20.87 -7.51
C TYR A 5 3.42 -21.11 -6.39
N PHE A 6 2.63 -20.10 -6.00
CA PHE A 6 1.61 -20.28 -4.94
C PHE A 6 0.17 -19.84 -5.27
N PHE A 7 -0.20 -19.71 -6.55
CA PHE A 7 -1.62 -19.57 -6.92
C PHE A 7 -2.05 -20.64 -7.94
N THR A 8 -2.23 -21.86 -7.47
CA THR A 8 -2.86 -22.95 -8.24
C THR A 8 -4.39 -22.74 -8.33
N ASP A 9 -4.81 -22.11 -9.42
CA ASP A 9 -5.88 -22.47 -10.37
C ASP A 9 -7.30 -22.93 -9.94
N LYS A 10 -7.67 -22.91 -8.65
CA LYS A 10 -9.08 -23.16 -8.23
C LYS A 10 -9.74 -22.04 -7.42
N THR A 11 -9.02 -20.95 -7.20
CA THR A 11 -9.46 -19.75 -6.45
C THR A 11 -9.30 -18.45 -7.25
N LYS A 12 -9.31 -18.52 -8.58
CA LYS A 12 -9.67 -17.35 -9.42
C LYS A 12 -11.15 -17.03 -9.20
N ILE A 13 -11.50 -16.63 -7.97
CA ILE A 13 -12.44 -15.53 -7.82
C ILE A 13 -11.80 -14.42 -8.65
N ASP A 14 -12.39 -14.17 -9.80
CA ASP A 14 -11.96 -13.09 -10.67
C ASP A 14 -12.08 -11.82 -9.82
N LEU A 15 -10.96 -11.27 -9.35
CA LEU A 15 -10.95 -10.06 -8.51
C LEU A 15 -11.69 -8.94 -9.25
N LYS A 16 -11.64 -8.97 -10.59
CA LYS A 16 -12.46 -8.15 -11.47
C LYS A 16 -13.97 -8.35 -11.25
N TYR A 17 -14.45 -9.59 -11.17
CA TYR A 17 -15.85 -9.89 -10.86
C TYR A 17 -16.27 -9.33 -9.51
N VAL A 18 -15.42 -9.48 -8.47
CA VAL A 18 -15.71 -8.92 -7.14
C VAL A 18 -15.72 -7.39 -7.20
N HIS A 19 -14.76 -6.78 -7.91
CA HIS A 19 -14.70 -5.34 -8.12
C HIS A 19 -15.94 -4.80 -8.83
N GLU A 20 -16.37 -5.44 -9.92
CA GLU A 20 -17.59 -5.08 -10.65
C GLU A 20 -18.84 -5.20 -9.77
N ARG A 21 -18.88 -6.19 -8.87
CA ARG A 21 -19.98 -6.34 -7.89
C ARG A 21 -19.95 -5.22 -6.86
N CYS A 22 -18.78 -4.87 -6.34
CA CYS A 22 -18.59 -3.75 -5.42
C CYS A 22 -19.07 -2.42 -6.02
N GLN A 23 -18.74 -2.16 -7.29
CA GLN A 23 -19.24 -0.99 -8.01
C GLN A 23 -20.76 -0.97 -8.12
N LYS A 24 -21.38 -2.09 -8.50
CA LYS A 24 -22.85 -2.22 -8.58
C LYS A 24 -23.53 -2.05 -7.21
N TYR A 25 -22.90 -2.49 -6.13
CA TYR A 25 -23.40 -2.25 -4.78
C TYR A 25 -23.34 -0.77 -4.41
N ASP A 26 -22.23 -0.06 -4.68
CA ASP A 26 -22.12 1.38 -4.43
C ASP A 26 -23.17 2.15 -5.24
N GLU A 27 -23.38 1.78 -6.52
CA GLU A 27 -24.44 2.33 -7.37
C GLU A 27 -25.84 2.07 -6.80
N CYS A 28 -26.13 0.83 -6.38
CA CYS A 28 -27.42 0.45 -5.81
C CYS A 28 -27.75 1.25 -4.54
N LEU A 29 -26.75 1.49 -3.69
CA LEU A 29 -26.92 2.19 -2.42
C LEU A 29 -26.78 3.72 -2.58
N SER A 30 -26.31 4.22 -3.72
CA SER A 30 -26.03 5.66 -3.96
C SER A 30 -27.24 6.57 -3.82
N SER A 31 -28.45 6.06 -4.13
CA SER A 31 -29.69 6.83 -4.12
C SER A 31 -30.31 6.97 -2.73
N PHE A 32 -29.71 6.35 -1.70
CA PHE A 32 -30.22 6.33 -0.34
C PHE A 32 -29.26 7.07 0.60
N ASP A 33 -29.81 7.90 1.49
CA ASP A 33 -29.05 8.63 2.51
C ASP A 33 -29.74 8.53 3.88
N CYS A 34 -30.01 7.30 4.31
CA CYS A 34 -30.51 7.03 5.66
C CYS A 34 -29.47 6.24 6.45
N GLU A 35 -29.52 6.37 7.78
CA GLU A 35 -28.52 5.81 8.70
C GLU A 35 -28.30 4.30 8.50
N GLU A 36 -29.37 3.53 8.31
CA GLU A 36 -29.31 2.09 8.09
C GLU A 36 -28.55 1.72 6.81
N ILE A 37 -28.80 2.45 5.72
CA ILE A 37 -28.10 2.23 4.45
C ILE A 37 -26.66 2.72 4.54
N ASN A 38 -26.38 3.80 5.27
CA ASN A 38 -25.01 4.26 5.47
C ASN A 38 -24.20 3.23 6.28
N LYS A 39 -24.78 2.59 7.31
CA LYS A 39 -24.15 1.44 7.99
C LYS A 39 -23.90 0.25 7.05
N LEU A 40 -24.84 -0.04 6.14
CA LEU A 40 -24.67 -1.10 5.15
C LEU A 40 -23.55 -0.77 4.15
N LYS A 41 -23.46 0.48 3.70
CA LYS A 41 -22.35 0.97 2.84
C LYS A 41 -21.01 0.74 3.53
N ASP A 42 -20.88 1.12 4.81
CA ASP A 42 -19.64 0.94 5.56
C ASP A 42 -19.24 -0.54 5.67
N THR A 43 -20.23 -1.42 5.90
CA THR A 43 -20.03 -2.87 5.99
C THR A 43 -19.52 -3.48 4.68
N ILE A 44 -19.96 -2.98 3.53
CA ILE A 44 -19.59 -3.48 2.20
C ILE A 44 -18.28 -2.83 1.71
N ASN A 45 -18.09 -1.55 1.99
CA ASN A 45 -16.95 -0.78 1.48
C ASN A 45 -15.62 -1.29 2.01
N GLY A 46 -15.55 -1.74 3.27
CA GLY A 46 -14.33 -2.32 3.84
C GLY A 46 -13.78 -3.50 2.99
N PRO A 47 -14.53 -4.61 2.89
CA PRO A 47 -14.12 -5.75 2.05
C PRO A 47 -13.86 -5.37 0.58
N CYS A 48 -14.65 -4.45 0.01
CA CYS A 48 -14.45 -3.99 -1.36
C CYS A 48 -13.13 -3.24 -1.56
N SER A 49 -12.74 -2.39 -0.61
CA SER A 49 -11.45 -1.71 -0.64
C SER A 49 -10.29 -2.68 -0.41
N ALA A 50 -10.43 -3.64 0.51
CA ALA A 50 -9.43 -4.68 0.73
C ALA A 50 -9.15 -5.48 -0.56
N VAL A 51 -10.21 -5.93 -1.24
CA VAL A 51 -10.10 -6.62 -2.55
C VAL A 51 -9.43 -5.73 -3.59
N ALA A 52 -9.78 -4.45 -3.64
CA ALA A 52 -9.20 -3.54 -4.61
C ALA A 52 -7.72 -3.24 -4.34
N TYR A 53 -7.24 -3.28 -3.10
CA TYR A 53 -5.82 -3.09 -2.78
C TYR A 53 -4.95 -4.30 -3.12
N ILE A 54 -5.54 -5.50 -3.13
CA ILE A 54 -4.85 -6.74 -3.54
C ILE A 54 -5.08 -7.09 -5.02
N ASP A 55 -5.88 -6.30 -5.75
CA ASP A 55 -5.95 -6.38 -7.20
C ASP A 55 -4.54 -6.22 -7.79
N PRO A 56 -4.11 -7.06 -8.75
CA PRO A 56 -2.71 -7.11 -9.19
C PRO A 56 -2.14 -5.76 -9.65
N ASP A 57 -2.91 -4.95 -10.37
CA ASP A 57 -2.43 -3.67 -10.90
C ASP A 57 -2.30 -2.64 -9.77
N ASN A 58 -3.31 -2.60 -8.88
CA ASN A 58 -3.30 -1.72 -7.71
C ASN A 58 -2.22 -2.11 -6.70
N GLU A 59 -2.05 -3.40 -6.41
CA GLU A 59 -1.01 -3.92 -5.52
C GLU A 59 0.37 -3.56 -6.06
N LEU A 60 0.61 -3.77 -7.35
CA LEU A 60 1.87 -3.43 -8.00
C LEU A 60 2.17 -1.93 -7.88
N CYS A 61 1.16 -1.09 -8.14
CA CYS A 61 1.27 0.36 -8.01
C CYS A 61 1.57 0.78 -6.57
N LEU A 62 0.80 0.30 -5.60
CA LEU A 62 0.96 0.59 -4.18
C LEU A 62 2.32 0.14 -3.66
N ARG A 63 2.74 -1.09 -3.98
CA ARG A 63 4.06 -1.62 -3.62
C ARG A 63 5.18 -0.74 -4.15
N GLY A 64 5.10 -0.34 -5.42
CA GLY A 64 6.10 0.53 -6.01
C GLY A 64 6.12 1.92 -5.37
N PHE A 65 4.95 2.49 -5.07
CA PHE A 65 4.83 3.76 -4.36
C PHE A 65 5.47 3.69 -2.97
N PHE A 66 5.12 2.68 -2.16
CA PHE A 66 5.69 2.50 -0.82
C PHE A 66 7.20 2.31 -0.85
N ARG A 67 7.69 1.52 -1.83
CA ARG A 67 9.13 1.32 -2.04
C ARG A 67 9.83 2.65 -2.33
N LYS A 68 9.32 3.44 -3.28
CA LYS A 68 9.90 4.73 -3.64
C LYS A 68 9.84 5.73 -2.47
N ALA A 69 8.72 5.77 -1.76
CA ALA A 69 8.55 6.63 -0.59
C ALA A 69 9.53 6.28 0.54
N TYR A 70 9.76 4.99 0.79
CA TYR A 70 10.71 4.52 1.79
C TYR A 70 12.15 4.84 1.39
N ALA A 71 12.55 4.48 0.17
CA ALA A 71 13.91 4.69 -0.33
C ALA A 71 14.29 6.18 -0.35
N ALA A 72 13.34 7.06 -0.67
CA ALA A 72 13.56 8.50 -0.70
C ALA A 72 14.01 9.09 0.64
N GLN A 73 13.63 8.49 1.78
CA GLN A 73 14.05 8.93 3.12
C GLN A 73 15.57 8.82 3.34
N PHE A 74 16.24 8.02 2.51
CA PHE A 74 17.67 7.72 2.62
C PHE A 74 18.48 8.18 1.41
N SER A 75 17.82 8.74 0.41
CA SER A 75 18.45 9.24 -0.81
C SER A 75 18.88 10.68 -0.63
N ASP A 76 19.91 11.11 -1.35
CA ASP A 76 20.29 12.53 -1.46
C ASP A 76 19.47 13.26 -2.54
N GLU A 77 18.76 12.54 -3.40
CA GLU A 77 17.96 13.11 -4.49
C GLU A 77 16.79 13.97 -3.99
N ASP A 78 16.62 15.17 -4.53
CA ASP A 78 15.47 16.00 -4.21
C ASP A 78 14.19 15.35 -4.72
N SER A 79 13.26 15.08 -3.82
CA SER A 79 11.97 14.47 -4.16
C SER A 79 10.92 14.82 -3.13
N CYS A 80 9.68 15.00 -3.58
CA CYS A 80 8.59 15.32 -2.67
C CYS A 80 8.29 14.20 -1.66
N PHE A 81 8.80 12.98 -1.88
CA PHE A 81 8.67 11.88 -0.93
C PHE A 81 9.45 12.12 0.36
N LYS A 82 10.51 12.94 0.34
CA LYS A 82 11.30 13.28 1.53
C LYS A 82 10.51 14.09 2.55
N ASP A 83 9.56 14.89 2.08
CA ASP A 83 8.79 15.79 2.93
C ASP A 83 7.68 15.06 3.71
N TYR A 84 7.39 13.80 3.36
CA TYR A 84 6.25 13.06 3.90
C TYR A 84 6.63 11.64 4.32
N TYR A 85 6.45 11.34 5.61
CA TYR A 85 6.70 10.01 6.18
C TYR A 85 5.52 9.06 5.94
N PHE A 86 5.32 8.64 4.69
CA PHE A 86 4.21 7.76 4.28
C PHE A 86 4.19 6.39 4.99
N LEU A 87 5.32 5.94 5.53
CA LEU A 87 5.44 4.66 6.24
C LEU A 87 5.83 4.86 7.71
N ASP A 88 5.51 6.02 8.32
CA ASP A 88 5.72 6.24 9.75
C ASP A 88 4.89 5.24 10.57
N ASN A 89 5.42 4.79 11.71
CA ASN A 89 4.69 3.91 12.64
C ASN A 89 3.64 4.68 13.44
N ASP A 90 3.78 6.00 13.58
CA ASP A 90 2.74 6.87 14.13
C ASP A 90 1.63 7.08 13.10
N LEU A 91 0.45 6.51 13.38
CA LEU A 91 -0.71 6.57 12.50
C LEU A 91 -1.19 8.00 12.20
N LYS A 92 -1.03 8.95 13.13
CA LYS A 92 -1.40 10.35 12.88
C LYS A 92 -0.44 11.00 11.91
N LYS A 93 0.87 10.77 12.07
CA LYS A 93 1.88 11.26 11.11
C LYS A 93 1.71 10.63 9.74
N ARG A 94 1.46 9.32 9.70
CA ARG A 94 1.14 8.60 8.47
C ARG A 94 -0.08 9.22 7.78
N ARG A 95 -1.17 9.46 8.52
CA ARG A 95 -2.36 10.14 7.97
C ARG A 95 -2.03 11.50 7.39
N SER A 96 -1.30 12.33 8.12
CA SER A 96 -0.87 13.64 7.65
C SER A 96 0.00 13.55 6.39
N ALA A 97 0.88 12.54 6.29
CA ALA A 97 1.68 12.30 5.10
C ALA A 97 0.80 11.96 3.88
N PHE A 98 -0.23 11.12 4.01
CA PHE A 98 -1.14 10.85 2.87
C PHE A 98 -2.01 12.06 2.51
N ILE A 99 -2.48 12.82 3.50
CA ILE A 99 -3.30 14.01 3.22
C ILE A 99 -2.47 15.08 2.50
N ASN A 100 -1.32 15.45 3.05
CA ASN A 100 -0.50 16.55 2.54
C ASN A 100 0.33 16.13 1.32
N GLY A 101 0.79 14.87 1.31
CA GLY A 101 1.58 14.27 0.25
C GLY A 101 0.77 13.70 -0.92
N LYS A 102 -0.55 13.95 -0.99
CA LYS A 102 -1.43 13.45 -2.05
C LYS A 102 -0.87 13.66 -3.46
N LEU A 103 -0.28 14.82 -3.71
CA LEU A 103 0.28 15.14 -5.03
C LEU A 103 1.47 14.24 -5.40
N CYS A 104 2.26 13.76 -4.43
CA CYS A 104 3.33 12.80 -4.67
C CYS A 104 2.79 11.47 -5.18
N PHE A 105 1.73 10.97 -4.55
CA PHE A 105 1.06 9.76 -5.01
C PHE A 105 0.48 9.92 -6.41
N VAL A 106 -0.24 11.03 -6.67
CA VAL A 106 -0.84 11.27 -7.99
C VAL A 106 0.23 11.37 -9.09
N LYS A 107 1.35 12.04 -8.82
CA LYS A 107 2.47 12.12 -9.77
C LYS A 107 3.07 10.73 -10.03
N TYR A 108 3.32 9.96 -8.96
CA TYR A 108 3.80 8.59 -9.08
C TYR A 108 2.85 7.71 -9.90
N ALA A 109 1.56 7.72 -9.57
CA ALA A 109 0.57 6.88 -10.23
C ALA A 109 0.49 7.16 -11.73
N ARG A 110 0.54 8.43 -12.14
CA ARG A 110 0.55 8.83 -13.55
C ARG A 110 1.77 8.36 -14.31
N GLU A 111 2.91 8.22 -13.64
CA GLU A 111 4.18 7.87 -14.28
C GLU A 111 4.40 6.36 -14.32
N TYR A 112 3.94 5.62 -13.31
CA TYR A 112 4.33 4.21 -13.11
C TYR A 112 3.15 3.22 -13.03
N CYS A 113 1.90 3.68 -12.97
CA CYS A 113 0.74 2.80 -12.79
C CYS A 113 -0.13 2.74 -14.05
N THR A 114 -0.98 1.71 -14.14
CA THR A 114 -1.90 1.53 -15.28
C THR A 114 -3.01 2.57 -15.23
N THR A 115 -3.63 2.86 -16.38
CA THR A 115 -4.79 3.77 -16.46
C THR A 115 -5.92 3.30 -15.55
N ALA A 116 -6.18 2.00 -15.47
CA ALA A 116 -7.20 1.43 -14.59
C ALA A 116 -6.94 1.74 -13.11
N THR A 117 -5.68 1.63 -12.67
CA THR A 117 -5.29 2.00 -11.30
C THR A 117 -5.42 3.51 -11.04
N ILE A 118 -5.06 4.35 -12.01
CA ILE A 118 -5.23 5.80 -11.90
C ILE A 118 -6.71 6.16 -11.75
N ASP A 119 -7.57 5.54 -12.57
CA ASP A 119 -9.02 5.75 -12.54
C ASP A 119 -9.65 5.26 -11.23
N TYR A 120 -9.16 4.12 -10.71
CA TYR A 120 -9.58 3.60 -9.41
C TYR A 120 -9.24 4.56 -8.28
N PHE A 121 -7.98 5.00 -8.15
CA PHE A 121 -7.52 5.94 -7.12
C PHE A 121 -7.91 7.40 -7.42
N ASN A 122 -9.14 7.61 -7.86
CA ASN A 122 -9.77 8.93 -7.94
C ASN A 122 -9.81 9.63 -6.55
N PRO A 123 -10.20 10.91 -6.48
CA PRO A 123 -10.15 11.67 -5.22
C PRO A 123 -10.84 11.01 -4.01
N LYS A 124 -11.98 10.33 -4.22
CA LYS A 124 -12.74 9.62 -3.16
C LYS A 124 -11.96 8.38 -2.71
N LYS A 125 -11.55 7.51 -3.65
CA LYS A 125 -10.81 6.28 -3.33
C LYS A 125 -9.41 6.52 -2.76
N TYR A 126 -8.77 7.62 -3.16
CA TYR A 126 -7.53 8.05 -2.52
C TYR A 126 -7.74 8.47 -1.07
N GLN A 127 -8.84 9.16 -0.76
CA GLN A 127 -9.17 9.50 0.62
C GLN A 127 -9.44 8.24 1.45
N GLU A 128 -10.19 7.28 0.91
CA GLU A 128 -10.40 5.97 1.55
C GLU A 128 -9.07 5.22 1.81
N LEU A 129 -8.11 5.30 0.88
CA LEU A 129 -6.74 4.78 1.07
C LEU A 129 -6.03 5.48 2.22
N ALA A 130 -6.06 6.82 2.25
CA ALA A 130 -5.42 7.62 3.29
C ALA A 130 -6.00 7.34 4.68
N GLU A 131 -7.31 7.08 4.76
CA GLU A 131 -8.00 6.69 5.98
C GLU A 131 -7.62 5.26 6.38
N SER A 132 -7.72 4.30 5.45
CA SER A 132 -7.39 2.89 5.68
C SER A 132 -5.96 2.73 6.19
N ILE A 133 -4.97 3.32 5.53
CA ILE A 133 -3.57 3.12 5.94
C ILE A 133 -3.21 3.71 7.32
N SER A 134 -4.11 4.56 7.86
CA SER A 134 -3.91 5.34 9.09
C SER A 134 -4.77 4.87 10.26
N LEU A 135 -5.45 3.74 10.13
CA LEU A 135 -6.24 3.14 11.21
C LEU A 135 -5.44 2.04 11.89
N GLU A 136 -5.71 1.83 13.17
CA GLU A 136 -5.24 0.63 13.88
C GLU A 136 -5.87 -0.60 13.24
N GLU A 137 -5.16 -1.70 13.31
CA GLU A 137 -5.63 -2.96 12.77
C GLU A 137 -6.71 -3.56 13.64
N ASP A 138 -7.80 -3.97 13.00
CA ASP A 138 -8.80 -4.80 13.63
C ASP A 138 -8.53 -6.26 13.27
N GLY A 139 -7.53 -6.84 13.95
CA GLY A 139 -7.15 -8.25 13.82
C GLY A 139 -6.24 -8.62 12.64
N THR A 140 -5.99 -9.92 12.50
CA THR A 140 -5.01 -10.49 11.54
C THR A 140 -5.65 -11.04 10.26
N ASP A 141 -6.95 -10.82 10.03
CA ASP A 141 -7.60 -11.33 8.84
C ASP A 141 -7.45 -10.35 7.65
N CYS A 142 -7.12 -10.86 6.46
CA CYS A 142 -6.91 -10.03 5.26
C CYS A 142 -8.20 -9.44 4.69
N LYS A 143 -9.26 -9.29 5.52
CA LYS A 143 -10.57 -8.81 5.09
C LYS A 143 -10.71 -7.31 5.29
N SER A 144 -9.99 -6.74 6.26
CA SER A 144 -10.00 -5.31 6.49
C SER A 144 -9.10 -4.59 5.46
N PRO A 145 -9.49 -3.38 5.00
CA PRO A 145 -8.63 -2.56 4.14
C PRO A 145 -7.22 -2.35 4.69
N GLN A 146 -7.12 -2.20 6.01
CA GLN A 146 -5.88 -2.00 6.76
C GLN A 146 -4.96 -3.20 6.62
N ALA A 147 -5.48 -4.40 6.93
CA ALA A 147 -4.72 -5.64 6.83
C ALA A 147 -4.31 -5.93 5.38
N ALA A 148 -5.18 -5.62 4.40
CA ALA A 148 -4.86 -5.77 2.98
C ALA A 148 -3.68 -4.88 2.54
N LEU A 149 -3.53 -3.68 3.10
CA LEU A 149 -2.42 -2.76 2.81
C LEU A 149 -1.09 -3.20 3.41
N LYS A 150 -1.08 -4.03 4.47
CA LYS A 150 0.18 -4.58 5.02
C LYS A 150 0.95 -5.35 3.97
N TYR A 151 0.27 -6.09 3.10
CA TYR A 151 0.92 -6.89 2.07
C TYR A 151 1.81 -6.08 1.11
N PRO A 152 1.31 -5.05 0.40
CA PRO A 152 2.16 -4.22 -0.46
C PRO A 152 3.24 -3.46 0.33
N ILE A 153 2.99 -3.05 1.59
CA ILE A 153 3.99 -2.40 2.45
C ILE A 153 5.12 -3.38 2.79
N CYS A 154 4.79 -4.56 3.31
CA CYS A 154 5.77 -5.60 3.65
C CYS A 154 6.60 -6.00 2.45
N LYS A 155 5.97 -6.19 1.29
CA LYS A 155 6.69 -6.48 0.05
C LYS A 155 7.63 -5.34 -0.34
N ALA A 156 7.20 -4.09 -0.24
CA ALA A 156 8.04 -2.94 -0.56
C ALA A 156 9.28 -2.88 0.33
N LEU A 157 9.11 -3.03 1.65
CA LEU A 157 10.21 -3.04 2.61
C LEU A 157 11.12 -4.27 2.42
N SER A 158 10.54 -5.44 2.17
CA SER A 158 11.31 -6.66 1.91
C SER A 158 12.23 -6.51 0.69
N VAL A 159 11.74 -5.87 -0.39
CA VAL A 159 12.55 -5.63 -1.59
C VAL A 159 13.72 -4.69 -1.29
N GLU A 160 13.51 -3.61 -0.52
CA GLU A 160 14.59 -2.73 -0.11
C GLU A 160 15.57 -3.43 0.86
N PHE A 161 15.08 -4.32 1.72
CA PHE A 161 15.89 -5.11 2.63
C PHE A 161 16.82 -6.04 1.85
N PHE A 162 16.25 -6.87 0.96
CA PHE A 162 17.02 -7.78 0.13
C PHE A 162 17.99 -7.03 -0.80
N SER A 163 17.61 -5.86 -1.33
CA SER A 163 18.53 -5.04 -2.12
C SER A 163 19.76 -4.58 -1.32
N LYS A 164 19.62 -4.29 -0.03
CA LYS A 164 20.77 -3.95 0.83
C LYS A 164 21.54 -5.18 1.26
N ASP A 165 20.86 -6.30 1.50
CA ASP A 165 21.47 -7.59 1.81
C ASP A 165 22.38 -8.08 0.67
N ASP A 166 21.88 -8.04 -0.57
CA ASP A 166 22.66 -8.37 -1.76
C ASP A 166 23.89 -7.47 -1.89
N LYS A 167 23.78 -6.19 -1.51
CA LYS A 167 24.90 -5.24 -1.53
C LYS A 167 25.96 -5.59 -0.48
N LEU A 168 25.56 -6.06 0.70
CA LEU A 168 26.49 -6.56 1.73
C LEU A 168 27.27 -7.78 1.24
N ASN A 169 26.62 -8.64 0.45
CA ASN A 169 27.23 -9.84 -0.12
C ASN A 169 28.10 -9.55 -1.37
N THR A 170 28.17 -8.30 -1.83
CA THR A 170 28.97 -7.91 -2.99
C THR A 170 30.47 -7.89 -2.65
N PRO A 171 31.33 -8.63 -3.37
CA PRO A 171 32.77 -8.64 -3.11
C PRO A 171 33.39 -7.24 -3.14
N GLY A 172 34.17 -6.92 -2.10
CA GLY A 172 34.87 -5.63 -1.99
C GLY A 172 34.01 -4.47 -1.50
N PHE A 173 32.70 -4.66 -1.30
CA PHE A 173 31.89 -3.66 -0.62
C PHE A 173 32.29 -3.56 0.86
N GLN A 174 32.43 -2.32 1.34
CA GLN A 174 32.71 -2.02 2.75
C GLN A 174 31.58 -1.12 3.26
N PRO A 175 30.67 -1.63 4.11
CA PRO A 175 29.58 -0.82 4.63
C PRO A 175 30.11 0.27 5.56
N ASN A 176 29.59 1.48 5.43
CA ASN A 176 29.84 2.56 6.38
C ASN A 176 28.76 2.60 7.48
N GLN A 177 28.94 3.46 8.48
CA GLN A 177 28.00 3.60 9.59
C GLN A 177 26.57 3.90 9.11
N THR A 178 26.41 4.88 8.21
CA THR A 178 25.10 5.26 7.66
C THR A 178 24.42 4.09 6.96
N PHE A 179 25.15 3.29 6.20
CA PHE A 179 24.61 2.10 5.55
C PHE A 179 24.08 1.09 6.58
N MET A 180 24.85 0.83 7.65
CA MET A 180 24.44 -0.10 8.70
C MET A 180 23.24 0.40 9.49
N GLU A 181 23.17 1.71 9.78
CA GLU A 181 22.00 2.33 10.41
C GLU A 181 20.74 2.17 9.56
N GLN A 182 20.85 2.39 8.25
CA GLN A 182 19.73 2.18 7.31
C GLN A 182 19.32 0.70 7.23
N TYR A 183 20.28 -0.22 7.21
CA TYR A 183 20.03 -1.67 7.16
C TYR A 183 19.36 -2.18 8.45
N ALA A 184 19.79 -1.70 9.61
CA ALA A 184 19.12 -2.00 10.88
C ALA A 184 17.71 -1.41 10.93
N LYS A 185 17.53 -0.17 10.45
CA LYS A 185 16.22 0.49 10.42
C LYS A 185 15.22 -0.26 9.55
N ILE A 186 15.60 -0.67 8.34
CA ILE A 186 14.70 -1.42 7.46
C ILE A 186 14.33 -2.79 8.01
N CYS A 187 15.25 -3.47 8.70
CA CYS A 187 14.95 -4.71 9.40
C CYS A 187 13.86 -4.49 10.45
N LYS A 188 14.04 -3.48 11.32
CA LYS A 188 13.05 -3.12 12.34
C LYS A 188 11.69 -2.70 11.75
N ASP A 189 11.71 -1.88 10.70
CA ASP A 189 10.46 -1.43 10.07
C ASP A 189 9.73 -2.56 9.34
N THR A 190 10.48 -3.53 8.78
CA THR A 190 9.88 -4.74 8.18
C THR A 190 9.25 -5.64 9.26
N GLU A 191 9.90 -5.82 10.41
CA GLU A 191 9.33 -6.57 11.54
C GLU A 191 8.02 -5.94 12.02
N VAL A 192 7.98 -4.61 12.19
CA VAL A 192 6.77 -3.89 12.60
C VAL A 192 5.69 -3.92 11.54
N ALA A 193 6.04 -3.94 10.25
CA ALA A 193 5.05 -4.07 9.18
C ALA A 193 4.40 -5.47 9.11
N VAL A 194 5.08 -6.50 9.64
CA VAL A 194 4.62 -7.90 9.65
C VAL A 194 3.81 -8.25 10.89
N LEU A 195 4.09 -7.60 12.03
CA LEU A 195 3.38 -7.78 13.31
C LEU A 195 2.13 -6.91 13.37
#